data_AF-A0A8B7TBB8-F1
#
_entry.id   AF-A0A8B7TBB8-F1
#
_cell.length_a   1.000
_cell.length_b   1.000
_cell.length_c   1.000
_cell.angle_alpha   90.00
_cell.angle_beta   90.00
_cell.angle_gamma   90.00
#
_symmetry.space_group_name_H-M   'P 1'
#
loop_
_entity.id
_entity.type
_entity.pdbx_description
1 polymer ?
#
loop_
_entity_poly.entity_id
_entity_poly.type
_entity_poly.pdbx_seq_one_letter_code
_entity_poly.pdbx_strand_id
1 'polypeptide(L)'
;MAAAVSGAFGRAGWRFLQLRCLPGVLVSVPMSPSDLGLRYTDQGGEEEEDHESEEQLQRRILTAALEFVPAHGWTAEAIAEGAQSLGLSSAAASMFGNDGSELILHFVTQCNAQLTRVLEEEQKLVQLGQAEKRKTDQFLRDAVETRLRMLIPYIEHWPRVQSPCAGSRATVYSHL
;
A
#
# COMPACT_ATOMS: atom_id res chain seq x y z
N MET A 1 44.95 25.96 -15.62
CA MET A 1 43.97 26.36 -16.64
C MET A 1 43.03 25.18 -16.89
N ALA A 2 41.72 25.40 -16.68
CA ALA A 2 40.53 24.75 -17.28
C ALA A 2 40.47 23.20 -17.40
N ALA A 3 39.36 22.50 -17.14
CA ALA A 3 38.03 22.81 -16.63
C ALA A 3 37.37 21.49 -16.18
N ALA A 4 36.54 21.57 -15.15
CA ALA A 4 35.62 20.52 -14.75
C ALA A 4 34.41 20.47 -15.71
N VAL A 5 33.93 19.27 -16.03
CA VAL A 5 32.57 19.05 -16.56
C VAL A 5 31.87 18.04 -15.65
N SER A 6 31.01 18.58 -14.81
CA SER A 6 30.00 17.87 -14.03
C SER A 6 28.86 17.45 -14.95
N GLY A 7 28.55 16.16 -15.01
CA GLY A 7 27.32 15.66 -15.60
C GLY A 7 26.25 15.48 -14.52
N ALA A 8 25.37 16.47 -14.37
CA ALA A 8 24.17 16.39 -13.55
C ALA A 8 23.09 15.59 -14.29
N PHE A 9 22.81 14.36 -13.86
CA PHE A 9 21.59 13.66 -14.28
C PHE A 9 20.45 13.98 -13.30
N GLY A 10 19.41 14.61 -13.85
CA GLY A 10 18.34 15.26 -13.12
C GLY A 10 17.48 14.30 -12.28
N ARG A 11 17.29 14.69 -11.01
CA ARG A 11 16.16 14.29 -10.17
C ARG A 11 14.93 15.07 -10.59
N ALA A 12 14.17 14.60 -11.57
CA ALA A 12 12.81 15.10 -11.81
C ALA A 12 12.01 14.03 -12.56
N GLY A 13 11.03 13.41 -11.89
CA GLY A 13 10.14 12.49 -12.60
C GLY A 13 9.29 11.57 -11.74
N TRP A 14 8.97 11.93 -10.48
CA TRP A 14 8.09 11.11 -9.62
C TRP A 14 7.12 11.97 -8.81
N ARG A 15 6.60 13.06 -9.41
CA ARG A 15 5.56 13.90 -8.79
C ARG A 15 4.42 14.19 -9.77
N PHE A 16 3.77 13.15 -10.26
CA PHE A 16 2.45 13.26 -10.89
C PHE A 16 1.68 11.99 -10.60
N LEU A 17 1.01 11.95 -9.44
CA LEU A 17 -0.17 11.12 -9.14
C LEU A 17 -0.59 11.32 -7.68
N GLN A 18 -0.81 12.57 -7.26
CA GLN A 18 -1.55 12.91 -6.04
C GLN A 18 -2.27 14.24 -6.25
N LEU A 19 -3.22 14.27 -7.19
CA LEU A 19 -4.20 15.35 -7.30
C LEU A 19 -5.59 14.76 -7.56
N ARG A 20 -6.30 14.53 -6.46
CA ARG A 20 -7.76 14.38 -6.27
C ARG A 20 -7.91 13.90 -4.81
N CYS A 21 -8.53 14.61 -3.87
CA CYS A 21 -9.74 15.41 -3.92
C CYS A 21 -9.69 16.52 -2.84
N LEU A 22 -10.17 17.72 -3.15
CA LEU A 22 -10.54 18.72 -2.15
C LEU A 22 -12.00 18.50 -1.76
N PRO A 23 -12.34 18.39 -0.47
CA PRO A 23 -13.68 18.70 -0.01
C PRO A 23 -13.70 20.07 0.68
N GLY A 24 -14.74 20.85 0.32
CA GLY A 24 -15.50 21.62 1.30
C GLY A 24 -14.84 22.86 1.87
N VAL A 25 -15.16 24.00 1.25
CA VAL A 25 -15.16 25.30 1.91
C VAL A 25 -15.99 25.21 3.21
N LEU A 26 -15.36 25.33 4.38
CA LEU A 26 -16.07 25.69 5.60
C LEU A 26 -15.74 27.16 5.92
N VAL A 27 -16.78 27.96 5.87
CA VAL A 27 -16.77 29.40 6.14
C VAL A 27 -16.32 29.66 7.58
N SER A 28 -15.31 30.51 7.75
CA SER A 28 -14.95 31.10 9.04
C SER A 28 -16.09 32.00 9.53
N VAL A 29 -16.72 31.64 10.65
CA VAL A 29 -17.58 32.56 11.41
C VAL A 29 -16.80 33.06 12.62
N PRO A 30 -16.72 34.38 12.85
CA PRO A 30 -16.01 34.94 14.00
C PRO A 30 -16.81 34.77 15.30
N MET A 31 -16.11 34.35 16.35
CA MET A 31 -16.59 34.35 17.75
C MET A 31 -17.03 35.74 18.22
N SER A 32 -18.03 35.77 19.10
CA SER A 32 -18.09 36.76 20.17
C SER A 32 -18.62 36.15 21.47
N PRO A 33 -18.10 36.57 22.64
CA PRO A 33 -18.29 35.88 23.92
C PRO A 33 -19.44 36.48 24.73
N SER A 34 -20.17 35.68 25.50
CA SER A 34 -20.62 35.95 26.89
C SER A 34 -21.64 34.91 27.36
N ASP A 35 -21.49 34.51 28.63
CA ASP A 35 -22.47 33.87 29.50
C ASP A 35 -22.91 32.42 29.22
N LEU A 36 -22.22 31.47 29.85
CA LEU A 36 -22.74 30.86 31.10
C LEU A 36 -21.70 29.92 31.70
N GLY A 37 -21.35 30.19 32.96
CA GLY A 37 -20.41 29.38 33.72
C GLY A 37 -20.97 28.01 34.07
N LEU A 38 -20.23 26.97 33.72
CA LEU A 38 -20.09 25.78 34.56
C LEU A 38 -18.59 25.57 34.76
N ARG A 39 -18.13 25.78 36.01
CA ARG A 39 -16.82 25.34 36.46
C ARG A 39 -16.78 23.81 36.42
N TYR A 40 -16.23 23.26 35.34
CA TYR A 40 -15.69 21.90 35.37
C TYR A 40 -14.24 22.00 35.83
N THR A 41 -13.95 21.29 36.89
CA THR A 41 -12.62 21.13 37.46
C THR A 41 -11.66 20.58 36.41
N ASP A 42 -10.64 21.38 36.13
CA ASP A 42 -9.33 20.95 35.63
C ASP A 42 -8.83 19.79 36.49
N GLN A 43 -8.86 18.58 35.93
CA GLN A 43 -8.18 17.36 36.37
C GLN A 43 -8.54 16.23 35.40
N GLY A 44 -7.91 16.26 34.23
CA GLY A 44 -7.85 15.12 33.32
C GLY A 44 -6.43 15.08 32.82
N GLY A 45 -5.63 14.17 33.37
CA GLY A 45 -4.29 13.92 32.87
C GLY A 45 -4.35 13.66 31.38
N GLU A 46 -3.44 14.28 30.65
CA GLU A 46 -3.13 13.92 29.27
C GLU A 46 -2.58 12.49 29.30
N GLU A 47 -3.47 11.50 29.35
CA GLU A 47 -3.18 10.20 28.77
C GLU A 47 -3.10 10.47 27.27
N GLU A 48 -1.90 10.71 26.75
CA GLU A 48 -1.62 10.54 25.33
C GLU A 48 -1.86 9.06 25.00
N GLU A 49 -3.13 8.67 24.84
CA GLU A 49 -3.49 7.42 24.20
C GLU A 49 -2.96 7.53 22.77
N ASP A 50 -1.92 6.75 22.46
CA ASP A 50 -1.40 6.56 21.10
C ASP A 50 -2.48 5.84 20.28
N HIS A 51 -3.48 6.61 19.83
CA HIS A 51 -4.58 6.09 19.04
C HIS A 51 -4.04 5.66 17.68
N GLU A 52 -4.24 4.38 17.36
CA GLU A 52 -3.98 3.87 16.01
C GLU A 52 -4.84 4.62 14.98
N SER A 53 -4.22 5.05 13.88
CA SER A 53 -4.96 5.68 12.79
C SER A 53 -5.81 4.67 12.02
N GLU A 54 -6.91 5.12 11.43
CA GLU A 54 -7.77 4.24 10.62
C GLU A 54 -7.00 3.52 9.50
N GLU A 55 -6.05 4.21 8.85
CA GLU A 55 -5.20 3.62 7.81
C GLU A 55 -4.25 2.55 8.34
N GLN A 56 -3.78 2.68 9.59
CA GLN A 56 -2.95 1.66 10.25
C GLN A 56 -3.77 0.40 10.54
N LEU A 57 -4.98 0.59 11.07
CA LEU A 57 -5.93 -0.49 11.31
C LEU A 57 -6.30 -1.23 10.02
N GLN A 58 -6.65 -0.49 8.96
CA GLN A 58 -6.97 -1.06 7.65
C GLN A 58 -5.81 -1.92 7.12
N ARG A 59 -4.58 -1.41 7.18
CA ARG A 59 -3.38 -2.17 6.76
C ARG A 59 -3.17 -3.44 7.57
N ARG A 60 -3.43 -3.42 8.88
CA ARG A 60 -3.31 -4.63 9.72
C ARG A 60 -4.34 -5.68 9.33
N ILE A 61 -5.60 -5.28 9.13
CA ILE A 61 -6.67 -6.18 8.69
C ILE A 61 -6.31 -6.80 7.33
N LEU A 62 -5.91 -5.99 6.35
CA LEU A 62 -5.52 -6.49 5.03
C LEU A 62 -4.30 -7.39 5.08
N THR A 63 -3.35 -7.14 5.99
CA THR A 63 -2.18 -8.00 6.18
C THR A 63 -2.57 -9.35 6.78
N ALA A 64 -3.43 -9.36 7.81
CA ALA A 64 -3.95 -10.58 8.41
C ALA A 64 -4.80 -11.40 7.43
N ALA A 65 -5.60 -10.72 6.60
CA ALA A 65 -6.43 -11.35 5.58
C ALA A 65 -5.62 -12.17 4.54
N LEU A 66 -4.34 -11.85 4.31
CA LEU A 66 -3.50 -12.60 3.38
C LEU A 66 -3.34 -14.07 3.79
N GLU A 67 -3.37 -14.40 5.09
CA GLU A 67 -3.28 -15.78 5.57
C GLU A 67 -4.49 -16.63 5.13
N PHE A 68 -5.63 -15.99 4.88
CA PHE A 68 -6.89 -16.64 4.54
C PHE A 68 -7.15 -16.66 3.01
N VAL A 69 -6.35 -15.95 2.21
CA VAL A 69 -6.47 -15.93 0.74
C VAL A 69 -6.34 -17.32 0.12
N PRO A 70 -5.46 -18.24 0.57
CA PRO A 70 -5.41 -19.59 0.00
C PRO A 70 -6.70 -20.40 0.19
N ALA A 71 -7.51 -20.10 1.21
CA ALA A 71 -8.75 -20.81 1.49
C ALA A 71 -10.00 -20.12 0.88
N HIS A 72 -10.06 -18.79 0.96
CA HIS A 72 -11.24 -18.00 0.58
C HIS A 72 -11.06 -17.21 -0.74
N GLY A 73 -9.83 -17.09 -1.23
CA GLY A 73 -9.49 -16.27 -2.38
C GLY A 73 -9.40 -14.78 -2.04
N TRP A 74 -9.45 -13.95 -3.08
CA TRP A 74 -9.34 -12.49 -2.98
C TRP A 74 -10.73 -11.88 -2.81
N THR A 75 -11.34 -12.11 -1.64
CA THR A 75 -12.75 -11.76 -1.41
C THR A 75 -12.95 -11.05 -0.07
N ALA A 76 -14.15 -10.48 0.13
CA ALA A 76 -14.54 -9.87 1.39
C ALA A 76 -14.58 -10.89 2.55
N GLU A 77 -14.83 -12.18 2.27
CA GLU A 77 -14.75 -13.23 3.28
C GLU A 77 -13.34 -13.38 3.85
N ALA A 78 -12.30 -13.35 3.00
CA ALA A 78 -10.91 -13.39 3.47
C ALA A 78 -10.57 -12.19 4.38
N ILE A 79 -11.14 -11.01 4.07
CA ILE A 79 -10.98 -9.80 4.88
C ILE A 79 -11.71 -9.94 6.23
N ALA A 80 -12.91 -10.50 6.23
CA ALA A 80 -13.67 -10.76 7.45
C ALA A 80 -12.97 -11.76 8.38
N GLU A 81 -12.37 -12.82 7.84
CA GLU A 81 -11.54 -13.77 8.61
C GLU A 81 -10.26 -13.09 9.15
N GLY A 82 -9.62 -12.24 8.33
CA GLY A 82 -8.49 -11.41 8.78
C GLY A 82 -8.86 -10.50 9.95
N ALA A 83 -10.00 -9.83 9.91
CA ALA A 83 -10.50 -9.02 11.02
C ALA A 83 -10.77 -9.86 12.28
N GLN A 84 -11.43 -11.02 12.14
CA GLN A 84 -11.70 -11.94 13.24
C GLN A 84 -10.41 -12.46 13.90
N SER A 85 -9.37 -12.74 13.11
CA SER A 85 -8.06 -13.17 13.63
C SER A 85 -7.38 -12.11 14.51
N LEU A 86 -7.70 -10.83 14.30
CA LEU A 86 -7.24 -9.70 15.10
C LEU A 86 -8.16 -9.41 16.30
N GLY A 87 -9.19 -10.22 16.54
CA GLY A 87 -10.18 -10.03 17.59
C GLY A 87 -11.22 -8.93 17.29
N LEU A 88 -11.32 -8.50 16.03
CA LEU A 88 -12.31 -7.53 15.58
C LEU A 88 -13.60 -8.22 15.10
N SER A 89 -14.70 -7.47 15.10
CA SER A 89 -15.95 -7.94 14.49
C SER A 89 -15.76 -8.14 12.98
N SER A 90 -16.43 -9.15 12.41
CA SER A 90 -16.50 -9.34 10.95
C SER A 90 -17.11 -8.13 10.23
N ALA A 91 -17.86 -7.28 10.95
CA ALA A 91 -18.35 -6.00 10.43
C ALA A 91 -17.21 -5.05 10.02
N ALA A 92 -15.98 -5.20 10.54
CA ALA A 92 -14.83 -4.41 10.09
C ALA A 92 -14.50 -4.63 8.60
N ALA A 93 -14.95 -5.74 8.00
CA ALA A 93 -14.84 -5.93 6.56
C ALA A 93 -15.66 -4.92 5.74
N SER A 94 -16.68 -4.28 6.33
CA SER A 94 -17.48 -3.26 5.64
C SER A 94 -16.71 -1.96 5.37
N MET A 95 -15.52 -1.81 5.95
CA MET A 95 -14.61 -0.71 5.65
C MET A 95 -13.99 -0.83 4.25
N PHE A 96 -14.08 -2.02 3.64
CA PHE A 96 -13.47 -2.35 2.35
C PHE A 96 -14.55 -2.64 1.29
N GLY A 97 -14.18 -2.47 0.02
CA GLY A 97 -15.02 -2.90 -1.11
C GLY A 97 -15.27 -4.42 -1.13
N ASN A 98 -16.45 -4.83 -1.61
CA ASN A 98 -16.84 -6.25 -1.71
C ASN A 98 -16.09 -7.05 -2.79
N ASP A 99 -15.27 -6.41 -3.62
CA ASP A 99 -14.60 -7.03 -4.77
C ASP A 99 -13.19 -7.54 -4.46
N GLY A 100 -12.71 -7.39 -3.22
CA GLY A 100 -11.37 -7.81 -2.80
C GLY A 100 -10.23 -7.04 -3.46
N SER A 101 -10.54 -5.95 -4.18
CA SER A 101 -9.56 -5.15 -4.92
C SER A 101 -8.51 -4.51 -4.00
N GLU A 102 -8.93 -4.04 -2.83
CA GLU A 102 -8.05 -3.46 -1.81
C GLU A 102 -7.06 -4.47 -1.24
N LEU A 103 -7.49 -5.73 -1.05
CA LEU A 103 -6.62 -6.82 -0.61
C LEU A 103 -5.56 -7.16 -1.66
N ILE A 104 -5.96 -7.22 -2.94
CA ILE A 104 -5.04 -7.43 -4.06
C ILE A 104 -4.03 -6.28 -4.15
N LEU A 105 -4.51 -5.04 -4.06
CA LEU A 105 -3.66 -3.85 -4.14
C LEU A 105 -2.67 -3.78 -2.98
N HIS A 106 -3.12 -4.09 -1.76
CA HIS A 106 -2.27 -4.17 -0.57
C HIS A 106 -1.17 -5.22 -0.77
N PHE A 107 -1.53 -6.42 -1.23
CA PHE A 107 -0.56 -7.48 -1.52
C PHE A 107 0.47 -7.08 -2.59
N VAL A 108 0.03 -6.47 -3.69
CA VAL A 108 0.94 -5.99 -4.75
C VAL A 108 1.89 -4.93 -4.21
N THR A 109 1.38 -4.00 -3.40
CA THR A 109 2.18 -2.94 -2.77
C THR A 109 3.20 -3.53 -1.81
N GLN A 110 2.80 -4.51 -1.00
CA GLN A 110 3.69 -5.24 -0.08
C GLN A 110 4.80 -5.99 -0.84
N CYS A 111 4.46 -6.70 -1.91
CA CYS A 111 5.45 -7.41 -2.74
C CYS A 111 6.46 -6.44 -3.38
N ASN A 112 6.00 -5.28 -3.85
CA ASN A 112 6.86 -4.28 -4.45
C ASN A 112 7.80 -3.65 -3.40
N ALA A 113 7.29 -3.34 -2.21
CA ALA A 113 8.10 -2.85 -1.10
C ALA A 113 9.14 -3.89 -0.65
N GLN A 114 8.77 -5.17 -0.60
CA GLN A 114 9.70 -6.26 -0.29
C GLN A 114 10.78 -6.41 -1.36
N LEU A 115 10.42 -6.32 -2.65
CA LEU A 115 11.39 -6.35 -3.74
C LEU A 115 12.38 -5.19 -3.61
N THR A 116 11.91 -3.97 -3.37
CA THR A 116 12.78 -2.81 -3.16
C THR A 116 13.78 -3.04 -2.04
N ARG A 117 13.35 -3.59 -0.89
CA ARG A 117 14.24 -3.90 0.22
C ARG A 117 15.32 -4.92 -0.16
N VAL A 118 14.94 -6.01 -0.83
CA VAL A 118 15.90 -7.03 -1.30
C VAL A 118 16.93 -6.41 -2.24
N LEU A 119 16.49 -5.59 -3.20
CA LEU A 119 17.40 -4.93 -4.15
C LEU A 119 18.32 -3.91 -3.46
N GLU A 120 17.83 -3.18 -2.46
CA GLU A 120 18.64 -2.26 -1.65
C GLU A 120 19.70 -3.00 -0.82
N GLU A 121 19.34 -4.15 -0.24
CA GLU A 121 20.27 -5.01 0.49
C GLU A 121 21.36 -5.57 -0.43
N GLU A 122 20.98 -6.13 -1.57
CA GLU A 122 21.92 -6.60 -2.59
C GLU A 122 22.85 -5.47 -3.07
N GLN A 123 22.32 -4.25 -3.28
CA GLN A 123 23.13 -3.10 -3.65
C GLN A 123 24.12 -2.71 -2.55
N LYS A 124 23.73 -2.76 -1.28
CA LYS A 124 24.64 -2.51 -0.15
C LYS A 124 25.78 -3.52 -0.13
N LEU A 125 25.52 -4.80 -0.38
CA LEU A 125 26.56 -5.84 -0.45
C LEU A 125 27.58 -5.56 -1.57
N VAL A 126 27.10 -5.09 -2.73
CA VAL A 126 27.99 -4.69 -3.84
C VAL A 126 28.83 -3.46 -3.47
N GLN A 127 28.23 -2.47 -2.80
CA GLN A 127 28.97 -1.28 -2.34
C GLN A 127 30.03 -1.59 -1.29
N LEU A 128 29.77 -2.58 -0.42
CA LEU A 128 30.72 -3.07 0.58
C LEU A 128 31.79 -4.01 -0.01
N GLY A 129 31.72 -4.31 -1.32
CA GLY A 129 32.64 -5.25 -1.98
C GLY A 129 32.45 -6.71 -1.57
N GLN A 130 31.34 -7.04 -0.91
CA GLN A 130 30.99 -8.41 -0.49
C GLN A 130 30.29 -9.20 -1.60
N ALA A 131 29.82 -8.52 -2.65
CA ALA A 131 29.21 -9.12 -3.83
C ALA A 131 29.70 -8.40 -5.10
N GLU A 132 29.78 -9.15 -6.20
CA GLU A 132 30.07 -8.55 -7.51
C GLU A 132 28.83 -7.96 -8.16
N LYS A 133 29.02 -6.91 -8.96
CA LYS A 133 27.94 -6.33 -9.75
C LYS A 133 27.55 -7.30 -10.86
N ARG A 134 26.31 -7.82 -10.80
CA ARG A 134 25.71 -8.64 -11.85
C ARG A 134 25.54 -7.85 -13.15
N LYS A 135 25.56 -8.57 -14.28
CA LYS A 135 25.14 -8.02 -15.58
C LYS A 135 23.64 -7.70 -15.56
N THR A 136 23.23 -6.73 -16.36
CA THR A 136 21.84 -6.22 -16.37
C THR A 136 20.82 -7.32 -16.67
N ASP A 137 21.13 -8.24 -17.58
CA ASP A 137 20.25 -9.36 -17.94
C ASP A 137 20.04 -10.34 -16.78
N GLN A 138 21.12 -10.70 -16.07
CA GLN A 138 21.04 -11.57 -14.90
C GLN A 138 20.28 -10.87 -13.76
N PHE A 139 20.58 -9.60 -13.52
CA PHE A 139 19.90 -8.80 -12.50
C PHE A 139 18.38 -8.74 -12.73
N LEU A 140 17.95 -8.49 -13.97
CA LEU A 140 16.52 -8.43 -14.31
C LEU A 140 15.85 -9.81 -14.14
N ARG A 141 16.52 -10.90 -14.52
CA ARG A 141 16.01 -12.26 -14.33
C ARG A 141 15.80 -12.56 -12.85
N ASP A 142 16.81 -12.30 -12.02
CA ASP A 142 16.77 -12.56 -10.58
C ASP A 142 15.68 -11.72 -9.89
N ALA A 143 15.55 -10.44 -10.26
CA ALA A 143 14.55 -9.54 -9.68
C ALA A 143 13.12 -9.98 -10.04
N VAL A 144 12.89 -10.35 -11.31
CA VAL A 144 11.59 -10.85 -11.76
C VAL A 144 11.27 -12.19 -11.11
N GLU A 145 12.23 -13.11 -11.05
CA GLU A 145 12.05 -14.40 -10.38
C GLU A 145 11.71 -14.20 -8.90
N THR A 146 12.44 -13.33 -8.20
CA THR A 146 12.20 -13.00 -6.79
C THR A 146 10.78 -12.48 -6.59
N ARG A 147 10.33 -11.56 -7.45
CA ARG A 147 8.97 -11.00 -7.40
C ARG A 147 7.89 -12.04 -7.68
N LEU A 148 8.12 -12.95 -8.62
CA LEU A 148 7.16 -14.00 -8.99
C LEU A 148 7.10 -15.10 -7.92
N ARG A 149 8.21 -15.41 -7.25
CA ARG A 149 8.24 -16.38 -6.14
C ARG A 149 7.34 -15.96 -4.97
N MET A 150 7.12 -14.66 -4.76
CA MET A 150 6.16 -14.16 -3.76
C MET A 150 4.71 -14.58 -4.03
N LEU A 151 4.38 -14.96 -5.27
CA LEU A 151 3.04 -15.42 -5.65
C LEU A 151 2.80 -16.91 -5.37
N ILE A 152 3.85 -17.70 -5.10
CA ILE A 152 3.75 -19.16 -4.93
C ILE A 152 2.68 -19.56 -3.89
N PRO A 153 2.56 -18.91 -2.72
CA PRO A 153 1.54 -19.27 -1.74
C PRO A 153 0.09 -19.02 -2.21
N TYR A 154 -0.09 -18.21 -3.25
CA TYR A 154 -1.39 -17.71 -3.71
C TYR A 154 -1.74 -18.16 -5.14
N ILE A 155 -0.95 -19.07 -5.71
CA ILE A 155 -0.99 -19.39 -7.13
C ILE A 155 -2.32 -19.99 -7.59
N GLU A 156 -3.03 -20.71 -6.72
CA GLU A 156 -4.33 -21.31 -7.03
C GLU A 156 -5.41 -20.27 -7.35
N HIS A 157 -5.36 -19.13 -6.67
CA HIS A 157 -6.37 -18.07 -6.78
C HIS A 157 -5.93 -16.92 -7.69
N TRP A 158 -4.65 -16.88 -8.06
CA TRP A 158 -4.07 -15.79 -8.85
C TRP A 158 -4.62 -15.66 -10.30
N PRO A 159 -4.95 -16.73 -11.05
CA PRO A 159 -5.54 -16.59 -12.40
C PRO A 159 -6.87 -15.84 -12.41
N ARG A 160 -7.67 -15.95 -11.34
CA ARG A 160 -8.94 -15.24 -11.20
C ARG A 160 -8.73 -13.73 -11.03
N VAL A 161 -7.62 -13.31 -10.44
CA VAL A 161 -7.25 -11.90 -10.29
C VAL A 161 -6.74 -11.30 -11.60
N GLN A 162 -6.05 -12.07 -12.44
CA GLN A 162 -5.56 -11.59 -13.73
C GLN A 162 -6.67 -11.43 -14.78
N SER A 163 -7.77 -12.17 -14.64
CA SER A 163 -8.85 -12.20 -15.63
C SER A 163 -9.59 -10.86 -15.76
N PRO A 164 -9.99 -10.15 -14.68
CA PRO A 164 -10.57 -8.81 -14.77
C PRO A 164 -9.62 -7.77 -15.38
N CYS A 165 -8.32 -7.80 -15.04
CA CYS A 165 -7.35 -6.84 -15.55
C CYS A 165 -7.01 -7.02 -17.05
N ALA A 166 -7.28 -8.20 -17.62
CA ALA A 166 -7.11 -8.46 -19.05
C ALA A 166 -8.25 -7.91 -19.94
N GLY A 167 -9.37 -7.49 -19.34
CA GLY A 167 -10.62 -7.17 -20.05
C GLY A 167 -10.69 -5.80 -20.76
N SER A 168 -9.80 -4.84 -20.49
CA SER A 168 -9.93 -3.46 -21.05
C SER A 168 -9.32 -3.25 -22.44
N ARG A 169 -8.92 -4.28 -23.19
CA ARG A 169 -8.33 -4.12 -24.53
C ARG A 169 -9.12 -4.71 -25.71
N ALA A 170 -10.31 -5.27 -25.49
CA ALA A 170 -11.02 -5.97 -26.55
C ALA A 170 -12.06 -5.13 -27.34
N THR A 171 -12.34 -3.87 -26.98
CA THR A 171 -13.43 -3.10 -27.62
C THR A 171 -13.03 -2.20 -28.79
N VAL A 172 -11.77 -2.22 -29.25
CA VAL A 172 -11.32 -1.31 -30.34
C VAL A 172 -11.32 -1.97 -31.73
N TYR A 173 -11.64 -3.26 -31.87
CA TYR A 173 -11.64 -3.97 -33.17
C TYR A 173 -13.00 -4.56 -33.55
N SER A 174 -14.11 -3.86 -33.29
CA SER A 174 -15.45 -4.27 -33.77
C SER A 174 -16.17 -3.20 -34.62
N HIS A 175 -15.44 -2.19 -35.12
CA HIS A 175 -15.98 -1.17 -36.03
C HIS A 175 -15.03 -0.85 -37.20
N LEU A 176 -14.59 -1.90 -37.90
CA LEU A 176 -14.13 -1.81 -39.29
C LEU A 176 -14.71 -2.99 -40.08
#